data_AF-A0A2B4RCK2-F1
#
_entry.id   AF-A0A2B4RCK2-F1
#
_cell.length_a   1.000
_cell.length_b   1.000
_cell.length_c   1.000
_cell.angle_alpha   90.00
_cell.angle_beta   90.00
_cell.angle_gamma   90.00
#
_symmetry.space_group_name_H-M   'P 1'
#
loop_
_entity.id
_entity.type
_entity.pdbx_description
1 polymer ?
#
loop_
_entity_poly.entity_id
_entity_poly.type
_entity_poly.pdbx_seq_one_letter_code
_entity_poly.pdbx_strand_id
1 'polypeptide(L)'
;MDRILRLGSGGIPGVGQAPPSDAPVVDTAEQVYISSLALLKVVIDAFRLINPNMMVLGQESRQTTSNLGHLQKPSIQALIHGLNRHYYSISINYKKNELEQKMLLNLHKKTWMDGLTLQDYDDHCAMNQKTVKEMLELVKSYHKAVEEEDTMTPEQRAIKNVGKQDPKRHLEESVEVMMTSDIVQCLGAMLNSVVF
;
A
#
# COMPACT_ATOMS: atom_id res chain seq x y z
N MET A 1 -59.57 -27.68 -61.39
CA MET A 1 -58.87 -28.93 -61.72
C MET A 1 -57.47 -28.58 -62.19
N ASP A 2 -56.54 -28.80 -61.26
CA ASP A 2 -55.27 -29.49 -61.48
C ASP A 2 -54.36 -29.11 -62.65
N ARG A 3 -53.15 -28.73 -62.20
CA ARG A 3 -51.85 -29.25 -62.68
C ARG A 3 -51.36 -28.65 -64.00
N ILE A 4 -50.09 -28.33 -64.22
CA ILE A 4 -48.88 -28.44 -63.39
C ILE A 4 -47.81 -27.72 -64.21
N LEU A 5 -46.95 -26.97 -63.51
CA LEU A 5 -45.50 -26.94 -63.73
C LEU A 5 -44.94 -26.10 -64.90
N ARG A 6 -43.84 -25.42 -64.54
CA ARG A 6 -42.89 -24.66 -65.36
C ARG A 6 -43.39 -23.26 -65.72
N LEU A 7 -42.66 -22.17 -65.49
CA LEU A 7 -41.28 -21.99 -65.08
C LEU A 7 -41.08 -20.48 -64.95
N GLY A 8 -40.40 -20.05 -63.89
CA GLY A 8 -39.63 -18.81 -63.95
C GLY A 8 -40.27 -17.57 -63.32
N SER A 9 -39.43 -16.90 -62.54
CA SER A 9 -39.47 -15.49 -62.15
C SER A 9 -40.50 -15.03 -61.12
N GLY A 10 -40.00 -14.92 -59.88
CA GLY A 10 -40.11 -13.65 -59.16
C GLY A 10 -40.91 -13.71 -57.87
N GLY A 11 -40.23 -13.64 -56.73
CA GLY A 11 -40.87 -13.14 -55.51
C GLY A 11 -40.33 -13.67 -54.18
N ILE A 12 -39.33 -12.97 -53.64
CA ILE A 12 -39.10 -12.69 -52.21
C ILE A 12 -38.78 -13.87 -51.27
N PRO A 13 -37.50 -14.08 -50.89
CA PRO A 13 -37.15 -14.80 -49.68
C PRO A 13 -37.21 -13.85 -48.47
N GLY A 14 -38.36 -13.79 -47.80
CA GLY A 14 -38.49 -13.26 -46.45
C GLY A 14 -37.98 -14.30 -45.46
N VAL A 15 -36.66 -14.48 -45.39
CA VAL A 15 -35.99 -15.36 -44.44
C VAL A 15 -35.85 -14.61 -43.12
N GLY A 16 -36.29 -15.27 -42.04
CA GLY A 16 -36.15 -14.81 -40.67
C GLY A 16 -34.73 -14.37 -40.38
N GLN A 17 -34.60 -13.14 -39.89
CA GLN A 17 -33.36 -12.64 -39.36
C GLN A 17 -33.14 -13.34 -38.02
N ALA A 18 -32.20 -14.28 -38.02
CA ALA A 18 -31.73 -14.96 -36.82
C ALA A 18 -31.38 -13.94 -35.73
N PRO A 19 -31.54 -14.27 -34.43
CA PRO A 19 -30.97 -13.46 -33.37
C PRO A 19 -29.49 -13.23 -33.65
N PRO A 20 -28.95 -12.03 -33.35
CA PRO A 20 -27.57 -11.71 -33.64
C PRO A 20 -26.70 -12.83 -33.10
N SER A 21 -25.91 -13.41 -34.01
CA SER A 21 -24.94 -14.44 -33.72
C SER A 21 -24.17 -14.05 -32.47
N ASP A 22 -24.13 -14.99 -31.52
CA ASP A 22 -23.23 -15.02 -30.38
C ASP A 22 -21.80 -15.16 -30.92
N ALA A 23 -21.33 -14.11 -31.61
CA ALA A 23 -19.94 -13.99 -32.00
C ALA A 23 -19.18 -13.92 -30.67
N PRO A 24 -18.16 -14.76 -30.45
CA PRO A 24 -17.34 -14.66 -29.26
C PRO A 24 -16.67 -13.30 -29.30
N VAL A 25 -17.27 -12.33 -28.61
CA VAL A 25 -16.65 -11.05 -28.31
C VAL A 25 -15.41 -11.42 -27.50
N VAL A 26 -14.25 -11.02 -28.00
CA VAL A 26 -12.96 -11.38 -27.40
C VAL A 26 -12.96 -10.86 -25.96
N ASP A 27 -13.07 -11.79 -25.01
CA ASP A 27 -12.95 -11.56 -23.58
C ASP A 27 -11.61 -10.85 -23.31
N THR A 28 -11.66 -9.53 -23.16
CA THR A 28 -10.52 -8.82 -22.62
C THR A 28 -10.74 -8.77 -21.13
N ALA A 29 -10.09 -9.68 -20.39
CA ALA A 29 -9.88 -9.53 -18.96
C ALA A 29 -9.05 -8.25 -18.76
N GLU A 30 -9.72 -7.09 -18.76
CA GLU A 30 -9.09 -5.79 -18.69
C GLU A 30 -8.39 -5.66 -17.34
N GLN A 31 -7.09 -5.90 -17.34
CA GLN A 31 -6.21 -5.66 -16.22
C GLN A 31 -5.13 -4.71 -16.68
N VAL A 32 -5.03 -3.57 -15.99
CA VAL A 32 -3.92 -2.66 -16.21
C VAL A 32 -2.75 -3.14 -15.38
N TYR A 33 -1.62 -3.41 -16.03
CA TYR A 33 -0.38 -3.73 -15.35
C TYR A 33 0.42 -2.46 -15.09
N ILE A 34 0.73 -2.21 -13.82
CA ILE A 34 1.64 -1.13 -13.42
C ILE A 34 2.96 -1.74 -12.95
N SER A 35 4.07 -1.07 -13.25
CA SER A 35 5.38 -1.44 -12.71
C SER A 35 5.37 -1.32 -11.18
N SER A 36 6.04 -2.25 -10.52
CA SER A 36 5.98 -2.42 -9.07
C SER A 36 6.87 -1.46 -8.28
N LEU A 37 6.79 -0.16 -8.57
CA LEU A 37 7.63 0.85 -7.91
C LEU A 37 7.15 1.25 -6.50
N ALA A 38 5.96 0.81 -6.09
CA ALA A 38 5.37 1.25 -4.82
C ALA A 38 5.78 0.37 -3.64
N LEU A 39 6.59 0.92 -2.73
CA LEU A 39 6.98 0.32 -1.44
C LEU A 39 5.94 0.55 -0.31
N LEU A 40 4.86 1.27 -0.57
CA LEU A 40 3.81 1.64 0.41
C LEU A 40 2.40 1.34 -0.13
N LYS A 41 1.38 1.44 0.73
CA LYS A 41 -0.04 1.39 0.33
C LYS A 41 -0.37 2.59 -0.55
N VAL A 42 -0.19 2.43 -1.84
CA VAL A 42 -0.54 3.40 -2.86
C VAL A 42 -1.98 3.14 -3.31
N VAL A 43 -2.83 4.17 -3.17
CA VAL A 43 -4.23 4.13 -3.62
C VAL A 43 -4.28 4.64 -5.04
N ILE A 44 -4.40 3.72 -6.01
CA ILE A 44 -4.60 4.03 -7.43
C ILE A 44 -5.82 3.25 -7.89
N ASP A 45 -6.66 3.90 -8.69
CA ASP A 45 -7.79 3.30 -9.38
C ASP A 45 -7.75 3.70 -10.85
N ALA A 46 -8.24 2.84 -11.73
CA ALA A 46 -8.28 3.06 -13.17
C ALA A 46 -9.73 3.00 -13.63
N PHE A 47 -10.16 3.96 -14.46
CA PHE A 47 -11.56 4.05 -14.89
C PHE A 47 -11.68 4.02 -16.41
N ARG A 48 -12.73 3.39 -16.91
CA ARG A 48 -13.15 3.46 -18.32
C ARG A 48 -14.56 3.97 -18.44
N LEU A 49 -14.78 4.85 -19.41
CA LEU A 49 -16.11 5.38 -19.76
C LEU A 49 -17.01 4.29 -20.36
N ILE A 50 -18.27 4.30 -19.95
CA ILE A 50 -19.34 3.46 -20.50
C ILE A 50 -19.95 4.18 -21.70
N ASN A 51 -20.23 3.44 -22.78
CA ASN A 51 -20.98 3.98 -23.90
C ASN A 51 -22.44 4.23 -23.49
N PRO A 52 -22.97 5.47 -23.59
CA PRO A 52 -24.33 5.79 -23.15
C PRO A 52 -25.42 5.02 -23.92
N ASN A 53 -25.15 4.62 -25.16
CA ASN A 53 -26.11 3.86 -25.97
C ASN A 53 -26.33 2.44 -25.41
N MET A 54 -25.32 1.86 -24.77
CA MET A 54 -25.41 0.54 -24.13
C MET A 54 -26.27 0.59 -22.87
N MET A 55 -26.23 1.71 -22.14
CA MET A 55 -27.05 1.94 -20.94
C MET A 55 -28.54 2.02 -21.30
N VAL A 56 -28.88 2.61 -22.44
CA VAL A 56 -30.27 2.67 -22.95
C VAL A 56 -30.77 1.29 -23.38
N LEU A 57 -29.89 0.46 -23.95
CA LEU A 57 -30.20 -0.90 -24.35
C LEU A 57 -30.30 -1.88 -23.15
N GLY A 58 -30.02 -1.43 -21.93
CA GLY A 58 -30.05 -2.26 -20.72
C GLY A 58 -29.00 -3.36 -20.69
N GLN A 59 -28.04 -3.32 -21.61
CA GLN A 59 -26.94 -4.28 -21.67
C GLN A 59 -25.88 -3.88 -20.64
N GLU A 60 -25.51 -4.81 -19.76
CA GLU A 60 -24.43 -4.55 -18.81
C GLU A 60 -23.12 -4.29 -19.56
N SER A 61 -22.47 -3.17 -19.22
CA SER A 61 -21.23 -2.74 -19.85
C SER A 61 -20.01 -3.60 -19.49
N ARG A 62 -20.14 -4.46 -18.48
CA ARG A 62 -19.11 -5.40 -18.04
C ARG A 62 -19.53 -6.82 -18.44
N GLN A 63 -18.64 -7.54 -19.09
CA GLN A 63 -18.78 -8.98 -19.29
C GLN A 63 -18.28 -9.67 -18.01
N THR A 64 -19.19 -10.26 -17.24
CA THR A 64 -18.86 -10.98 -16.01
C THR A 64 -18.41 -12.39 -16.37
N THR A 65 -17.16 -12.55 -16.82
CA THR A 65 -16.53 -13.87 -16.72
C THR A 65 -16.18 -14.07 -15.25
N SER A 66 -16.79 -15.06 -14.62
CA SER A 66 -16.36 -15.58 -13.32
C SER A 66 -14.83 -15.65 -13.31
N ASN A 67 -14.20 -15.27 -12.18
CA ASN A 67 -12.78 -15.46 -11.79
C ASN A 67 -11.93 -14.18 -11.59
N LEU A 68 -12.38 -12.97 -11.93
CA LEU A 68 -11.57 -11.76 -11.64
C LEU A 68 -11.83 -11.24 -10.21
N GLY A 69 -10.74 -11.19 -9.43
CA GLY A 69 -10.73 -10.92 -7.99
C GLY A 69 -11.43 -9.63 -7.55
N HIS A 70 -11.70 -9.59 -6.24
CA HIS A 70 -12.43 -8.54 -5.52
C HIS A 70 -12.18 -7.11 -6.07
N LEU A 71 -13.15 -6.59 -6.81
CA LEU A 71 -13.27 -5.15 -7.01
C LEU A 71 -13.43 -4.54 -5.61
N GLN A 72 -12.54 -3.62 -5.22
CA GLN A 72 -12.63 -2.98 -3.92
C GLN A 72 -14.02 -2.36 -3.76
N LYS A 73 -14.62 -2.50 -2.56
CA LYS A 73 -15.93 -1.89 -2.30
C LYS A 73 -15.83 -0.40 -2.59
N PRO A 74 -16.61 0.13 -3.55
CA PRO A 74 -16.46 1.51 -3.96
C PRO A 74 -16.83 2.46 -2.83
N SER A 75 -16.13 3.58 -2.77
CA SER A 75 -16.49 4.68 -1.87
C SER A 75 -17.83 5.28 -2.28
N ILE A 76 -18.62 5.73 -1.30
CA ILE A 76 -19.92 6.40 -1.52
C ILE A 76 -19.76 7.60 -2.45
N GLN A 77 -18.67 8.36 -2.31
CA GLN A 77 -18.37 9.49 -3.17
C GLN A 77 -18.21 9.08 -4.64
N ALA A 78 -17.55 7.96 -4.92
CA ALA A 78 -17.37 7.47 -6.30
C ALA A 78 -18.71 7.04 -6.93
N LEU A 79 -19.61 6.45 -6.14
CA LEU A 79 -20.95 6.10 -6.59
C LEU A 79 -21.76 7.36 -6.95
N ILE A 80 -21.70 8.41 -6.14
CA ILE A 80 -22.37 9.70 -6.40
C ILE A 80 -21.85 10.33 -7.70
N HIS A 81 -20.55 10.24 -7.98
CA HIS A 81 -19.96 10.75 -9.20
C HIS A 81 -20.17 9.85 -10.43
N GLY A 82 -21.01 8.82 -10.35
CA GLY A 82 -21.46 8.05 -11.53
C GLY A 82 -20.66 6.79 -11.84
N LEU A 83 -19.96 6.22 -10.84
CA LEU A 83 -19.40 4.87 -10.96
C LEU A 83 -20.53 3.85 -11.23
N ASN A 84 -20.29 2.93 -12.17
CA ASN A 84 -21.24 1.97 -12.74
C ASN A 84 -22.38 2.59 -13.57
N ARG A 85 -22.33 3.89 -13.89
CA ARG A 85 -23.30 4.56 -14.78
C ARG A 85 -22.61 5.23 -15.97
N HIS A 86 -21.64 6.10 -15.71
CA HIS A 86 -20.88 6.81 -16.73
C HIS A 86 -19.50 6.20 -16.96
N TYR A 87 -18.95 5.56 -15.94
CA TYR A 87 -17.68 4.85 -16.02
C TYR A 87 -17.65 3.70 -15.03
N TYR A 88 -16.71 2.79 -15.21
CA TYR A 88 -16.51 1.65 -14.34
C TYR A 88 -15.02 1.51 -13.97
N SER A 89 -14.73 0.99 -12.77
CA SER A 89 -13.36 0.76 -12.30
C SER A 89 -12.76 -0.52 -12.91
N ILE A 90 -11.50 -0.48 -13.30
CA ILE A 90 -10.71 -1.57 -13.84
C ILE A 90 -9.78 -2.09 -12.74
N SER A 91 -9.70 -3.41 -12.58
CA SER A 91 -8.75 -4.02 -11.64
C SER A 91 -7.32 -3.78 -12.12
N ILE A 92 -6.49 -3.22 -11.24
CA ILE A 92 -5.06 -2.99 -11.49
C ILE A 92 -4.27 -4.13 -10.85
N ASN A 93 -3.35 -4.70 -11.63
CA ASN A 93 -2.37 -5.67 -11.13
C ASN A 93 -0.95 -5.14 -11.29
N TYR A 94 -0.02 -5.62 -10.47
CA TYR A 94 1.39 -5.26 -10.57
C TYR A 94 2.16 -6.34 -11.31
N LYS A 95 2.90 -5.95 -12.35
CA LYS A 95 3.86 -6.85 -13.00
C LYS A 95 5.24 -6.60 -12.38
N LYS A 96 5.77 -7.61 -11.70
CA LYS A 96 7.08 -7.56 -11.02
C LYS A 96 8.11 -8.29 -11.88
N ASN A 97 9.16 -7.59 -12.30
CA ASN A 97 10.31 -8.23 -12.91
C ASN A 97 11.41 -8.47 -11.86
N GLU A 98 12.13 -9.60 -11.96
CA GLU A 98 13.21 -9.92 -11.02
C GLU A 98 14.33 -8.88 -11.05
N LEU A 99 14.67 -8.36 -12.24
CA LEU A 99 15.73 -7.35 -12.40
C LEU A 99 15.33 -6.03 -11.76
N GLU A 100 14.08 -5.59 -11.98
CA GLU A 100 13.53 -4.38 -11.35
C GLU A 100 13.47 -4.55 -9.84
N GLN A 101 13.04 -5.71 -9.34
CA GLN A 101 13.01 -5.97 -7.91
C GLN A 101 14.42 -5.92 -7.30
N LYS A 102 15.42 -6.53 -7.94
CA LYS A 102 16.82 -6.47 -7.48
C LYS A 102 17.36 -5.05 -7.49
N MET A 103 17.08 -4.27 -8.54
CA MET A 103 17.46 -2.86 -8.64
C MET A 103 16.81 -2.01 -7.54
N LEU A 104 15.50 -2.13 -7.35
CA LEU A 104 14.75 -1.37 -6.35
C LEU A 104 15.13 -1.75 -4.93
N LEU A 105 15.44 -3.02 -4.68
CA LEU A 105 15.95 -3.48 -3.39
C LEU A 105 17.29 -2.83 -3.06
N ASN A 106 18.12 -2.51 -4.05
CA ASN A 106 19.42 -1.87 -3.84
C ASN A 106 19.35 -0.36 -3.64
N LEU A 107 18.24 0.31 -3.98
CA LEU A 107 18.14 1.78 -3.94
C LEU A 107 18.20 2.37 -2.52
N HIS A 108 17.69 1.65 -1.52
CA HIS A 108 17.64 2.13 -0.13
C HIS A 108 18.63 1.44 0.79
N LYS A 109 19.53 0.60 0.25
CA LYS A 109 20.54 -0.06 1.08
C LYS A 109 21.55 0.98 1.53
N LYS A 110 21.73 1.09 2.85
CA LYS A 110 22.88 1.81 3.42
C LYS A 110 24.16 1.21 2.85
N THR A 111 25.14 2.06 2.59
CA THR A 111 26.43 1.59 2.08
C THR A 111 27.08 0.77 3.18
N TRP A 112 27.65 -0.39 2.87
CA TRP A 112 28.37 -1.19 3.88
C TRP A 112 29.52 -0.41 4.55
N MET A 113 30.06 0.59 3.83
CA MET A 113 31.06 1.54 4.32
C MET A 113 30.53 2.41 5.47
N ASP A 114 29.23 2.72 5.51
CA ASP A 114 28.62 3.53 6.59
C ASP A 114 28.77 2.83 7.96
N GLY A 115 28.95 1.49 7.97
CA GLY A 115 29.21 0.72 9.19
C GLY A 115 30.69 0.64 9.59
N LEU A 116 31.61 1.09 8.73
CA LEU A 116 33.06 1.13 9.00
C LEU A 116 33.56 2.54 9.30
N THR A 117 32.79 3.55 8.91
CA THR A 117 33.07 4.94 9.28
C THR A 117 32.79 5.14 10.76
N LEU A 118 33.79 5.67 11.47
CA LEU A 118 33.66 6.12 12.85
C LEU A 118 33.17 7.56 12.86
N GLN A 119 32.29 7.90 13.80
CA GLN A 119 31.96 9.28 14.08
C GLN A 119 33.12 9.97 14.82
N ASP A 120 33.19 11.30 14.73
CA ASP A 120 34.15 12.09 15.48
C ASP A 120 33.92 11.91 16.99
N TYR A 121 34.99 11.59 17.72
CA TYR A 121 34.90 11.23 19.14
C TYR A 121 34.39 12.38 20.00
N ASP A 122 34.75 13.62 19.67
CA ASP A 122 34.30 14.79 20.42
C ASP A 122 32.78 14.99 20.31
N ASP A 123 32.24 14.84 19.09
CA ASP A 123 30.80 14.95 18.83
C ASP A 123 30.02 13.80 19.48
N HIS A 124 30.52 12.57 19.37
CA HIS A 124 29.91 11.40 20.00
C HIS A 124 29.91 11.51 21.53
N CYS A 125 31.01 11.98 22.13
CA CYS A 125 31.08 12.25 23.57
C CYS A 125 30.10 13.36 23.99
N ALA A 126 29.98 14.43 23.19
CA ALA A 126 29.05 15.52 23.47
C ALA A 126 27.58 15.05 23.40
N MET A 127 27.25 14.20 22.41
CA MET A 127 25.93 13.56 22.31
C MET A 127 25.64 12.68 23.52
N ASN A 128 26.56 11.81 23.92
CA ASN A 128 26.39 10.95 25.09
C ASN A 128 26.20 11.76 26.37
N GLN A 129 26.98 12.82 26.56
CA GLN A 129 26.84 13.70 27.72
C GLN A 129 25.45 14.36 27.75
N LYS A 130 24.93 14.79 26.59
CA LYS A 130 23.60 15.36 26.47
C LYS A 130 22.53 14.33 26.80
N THR A 131 22.59 13.14 26.20
CA THR A 131 21.61 12.07 26.43
C THR A 131 21.58 11.62 27.89
N VAL A 132 22.73 11.50 28.55
CA VAL A 132 22.80 11.16 29.99
C VAL A 132 22.21 12.26 30.87
N LYS A 133 22.37 13.54 30.51
CA LYS A 133 21.73 14.65 31.24
C LYS A 133 20.21 14.61 31.11
N GLU A 134 19.70 14.39 29.89
CA GLU A 134 18.26 14.23 29.64
C GLU A 134 17.71 13.00 30.37
N MET A 135 18.45 11.89 30.37
CA MET A 135 18.10 10.68 31.10
C MET A 135 17.99 10.94 32.62
N LEU A 136 18.87 11.77 33.20
CA LEU A 136 18.79 12.15 34.61
C LEU A 136 17.51 12.92 34.94
N GLU A 137 17.07 13.81 34.07
CA GLU A 137 15.79 14.53 34.22
C GLU A 137 14.59 13.58 34.13
N LEU A 138 14.64 12.62 33.20
CA LEU A 138 13.64 11.58 33.06
C LEU A 138 13.60 10.63 34.28
N VAL A 139 14.76 10.26 34.84
CA VAL A 139 14.83 9.44 36.07
C VAL A 139 14.21 10.17 37.26
N LYS A 140 14.47 11.47 37.43
CA LYS A 140 13.80 12.27 38.48
C LYS A 140 12.29 12.31 38.30
N SER A 141 11.84 12.45 37.06
CA SER A 141 10.41 12.48 36.71
C SER A 141 9.76 11.11 36.93
N TYR A 142 10.47 10.02 36.60
CA TYR A 142 10.06 8.65 36.87
C TYR A 142 9.94 8.38 38.37
N HIS A 143 10.94 8.79 39.17
CA HIS A 143 10.90 8.64 40.62
C HIS A 143 9.67 9.32 41.22
N LYS A 144 9.39 10.57 40.81
CA LYS A 144 8.19 11.30 41.24
C LYS A 144 6.91 10.61 40.78
N ALA A 145 6.88 10.07 39.56
CA ALA A 145 5.71 9.36 39.04
C ALA A 145 5.41 8.09 39.85
N VAL A 146 6.45 7.36 40.28
CA VAL A 146 6.32 6.16 41.13
C VAL A 146 5.83 6.52 42.54
N GLU A 147 6.34 7.58 43.16
CA GLU A 147 5.83 8.06 44.46
C GLU A 147 4.34 8.44 44.40
N GLU A 148 3.92 9.08 43.32
CA GLU A 148 2.52 9.43 43.10
C GLU A 148 1.66 8.20 42.76
N GLU A 149 2.26 7.12 42.25
CA GLU A 149 1.59 5.88 41.86
C GLU A 149 1.03 5.13 43.07
N ASP A 150 1.79 5.09 44.17
CA ASP A 150 1.42 4.41 45.42
C ASP A 150 0.16 4.99 46.07
N THR A 151 -0.18 6.24 45.75
CA THR A 151 -1.35 6.94 46.31
C THR A 151 -2.64 6.74 45.49
N MET A 152 -2.56 6.23 44.25
CA MET A 152 -3.68 6.29 43.29
C MET A 152 -4.18 4.90 42.83
N THR A 153 -5.48 4.77 42.63
CA THR A 153 -6.09 3.56 42.07
C THR A 153 -5.72 3.37 40.58
N PRO A 154 -5.67 2.13 40.05
CA PRO A 154 -5.22 1.85 38.69
C PRO A 154 -6.06 2.53 37.59
N GLU A 155 -7.36 2.72 37.80
CA GLU A 155 -8.25 3.41 36.85
C GLU A 155 -7.96 4.91 36.77
N GLN A 156 -7.67 5.54 37.92
CA GLN A 156 -7.28 6.95 37.98
C GLN A 156 -5.88 7.16 37.39
N ARG A 157 -4.98 6.18 37.54
CA ARG A 157 -3.65 6.18 36.91
C ARG A 157 -3.74 6.20 35.39
N ALA A 158 -4.59 5.35 34.81
CA ALA A 158 -4.77 5.28 33.36
C ALA A 158 -5.22 6.60 32.76
N ILE A 159 -6.12 7.34 33.43
CA ILE A 159 -6.63 8.63 32.98
C ILE A 159 -5.59 9.75 33.20
N LYS A 160 -4.88 9.74 34.33
CA LYS A 160 -3.87 10.76 34.70
C LYS A 160 -2.68 10.82 33.74
N ASN A 161 -2.33 9.67 33.16
CA ASN A 161 -1.17 9.54 32.27
C ASN A 161 -1.48 9.92 30.81
N VAL A 162 -2.75 10.16 30.46
CA VAL A 162 -3.12 10.59 29.10
C VAL A 162 -2.65 12.03 28.87
N GLY A 163 -1.87 12.24 27.80
CA GLY A 163 -1.41 13.56 27.38
C GLY A 163 -0.16 14.08 28.11
N LYS A 164 0.43 13.29 29.02
CA LYS A 164 1.73 13.58 29.62
C LYS A 164 2.80 12.63 29.09
N GLN A 165 4.05 13.08 29.12
CA GLN A 165 5.18 12.24 28.77
C GLN A 165 5.29 11.08 29.76
N ASP A 166 5.26 9.84 29.27
CA ASP A 166 5.53 8.66 30.09
C ASP A 166 7.04 8.54 30.30
N PRO A 167 7.57 8.80 31.52
CA PRO A 167 9.01 8.83 31.75
C PRO A 167 9.65 7.46 31.53
N LYS A 168 8.95 6.36 31.82
CA LYS A 168 9.47 5.01 31.65
C LYS A 168 9.76 4.71 30.18
N ARG A 169 8.78 4.97 29.31
CA ARG A 169 8.92 4.71 27.87
C ARG A 169 10.06 5.52 27.24
N HIS A 170 10.23 6.77 27.66
CA HIS A 170 11.29 7.64 27.12
C HIS A 170 12.68 7.30 27.68
N LEU A 171 12.76 6.78 28.91
CA LEU A 171 14.01 6.22 29.44
C LEU A 171 14.45 5.01 28.62
N GLU A 172 13.53 4.09 28.32
CA GLU A 172 13.83 2.91 27.48
C GLU A 172 14.32 3.33 26.09
N GLU A 173 13.62 4.26 25.44
CA GLU A 173 14.01 4.79 24.12
C GLU A 173 15.39 5.47 24.13
N SER A 174 15.68 6.28 25.17
CA SER A 174 16.97 6.97 25.29
C SER A 174 18.13 5.98 25.51
N VAL A 175 17.91 4.94 26.31
CA VAL A 175 18.91 3.89 26.56
C VAL A 175 19.17 3.08 25.30
N GLU A 176 18.14 2.73 24.53
CA GLU A 176 18.28 1.98 23.29
C GLU A 176 19.11 2.75 22.26
N VAL A 177 18.83 4.05 22.08
CA VAL A 177 19.60 4.91 21.17
C VAL A 177 21.06 5.06 21.63
N MET A 178 21.30 5.29 22.92
CA MET A 178 22.65 5.44 23.46
C MET A 178 23.45 4.13 23.32
N MET A 179 22.88 3.00 23.71
CA MET A 179 23.54 1.69 23.60
C MET A 179 23.85 1.33 22.14
N THR A 180 22.91 1.55 21.22
CA THR A 180 23.15 1.23 19.80
C THR A 180 24.27 2.09 19.21
N SER A 181 24.32 3.38 19.53
CA SER A 181 25.41 4.27 19.10
C SER A 181 26.76 3.82 19.68
N ASP A 182 26.82 3.62 21.00
CA ASP A 182 28.06 3.27 21.70
C ASP A 182 28.63 1.92 21.25
N ILE A 183 27.77 0.91 21.08
CA ILE A 183 28.19 -0.43 20.64
C ILE A 183 28.75 -0.36 19.21
N VAL A 184 28.09 0.35 18.31
CA VAL A 184 28.54 0.49 16.91
C VAL A 184 29.88 1.24 16.86
N GLN A 185 30.02 2.34 17.60
CA GLN A 185 31.27 3.11 17.64
C GLN A 185 32.42 2.29 18.24
N CYS A 186 32.19 1.56 19.34
CA CYS A 186 33.20 0.71 19.96
C CYS A 186 33.61 -0.45 19.05
N LEU A 187 32.63 -1.13 18.44
CA LEU A 187 32.90 -2.23 17.51
C LEU A 187 33.64 -1.74 16.26
N GLY A 188 33.25 -0.59 15.71
CA GLY A 188 33.94 0.03 14.59
C GLY A 188 35.41 0.34 14.91
N ALA A 189 35.68 0.83 16.12
CA ALA A 189 37.04 1.16 16.55
C ALA A 189 37.91 -0.09 16.74
N MET A 190 37.33 -1.15 17.32
CA MET A 190 38.00 -2.46 17.46
C MET A 190 38.26 -3.12 16.10
N LEU A 191 37.34 -3.02 15.16
CA LEU A 191 37.54 -3.55 13.81
C LEU A 191 38.63 -2.76 13.07
N ASN A 192 38.59 -1.44 13.14
CA ASN A 192 39.58 -0.60 12.47
C ASN A 192 40.99 -0.83 13.01
N SER A 193 41.18 -1.12 14.30
CA SER A 193 42.51 -1.39 14.87
C SER A 193 43.10 -2.76 14.52
N VAL A 194 42.27 -3.71 14.08
CA VAL A 194 42.71 -5.07 13.70
C VAL A 194 42.86 -5.19 12.18
N VAL A 195 41.97 -4.56 11.41
CA VAL A 195 41.90 -4.69 9.95
C VAL A 195 42.81 -3.71 9.22
N PHE A 196 42.99 -2.49 9.75
CA PHE A 196 43.78 -1.42 9.16
C PHE A 196 44.98 -1.04 10.02
#